data_AF-A0A357N7P3-F1
#
_entry.id   AF-A0A357N7P3-F1
#
_cell.length_a   1.000
_cell.length_b   1.000
_cell.length_c   1.000
_cell.angle_alpha   90.00
_cell.angle_beta   90.00
_cell.angle_gamma   90.00
#
_symmetry.space_group_name_H-M   'P 1'
#
loop_
_entity.id
_entity.type
_entity.pdbx_description
1 polymer ?
#
loop_
_entity_poly.entity_id
_entity_poly.type
_entity_poly.pdbx_seq_one_letter_code
_entity_poly.pdbx_strand_id
1 'polypeptide(L)'
;MIKRHVPNSLTALNLLLGVVSIILTIQGEEKYAALMIIAAGLMDGLDGRVARLLKVSSEFGKELDSLSDLVSFGVAPALLAYIV
;
A
#
# COMPACT_ATOMS: atom_id res chain seq x y z
N MET A 1 7.15 20.92 9.10
CA MET A 1 7.14 20.38 7.72
C MET A 1 7.58 18.92 7.66
N ILE A 2 8.79 18.55 8.13
CA ILE A 2 9.35 17.17 7.99
C ILE A 2 8.46 16.04 8.56
N LYS A 3 7.79 16.25 9.70
CA LYS A 3 7.00 15.20 10.38
C LYS A 3 5.81 14.65 9.58
N ARG A 4 5.28 15.41 8.60
CA ARG A 4 4.15 14.98 7.74
C ARG A 4 4.57 14.09 6.58
N HIS A 5 5.85 14.10 6.20
CA HIS A 5 6.32 13.30 5.07
C HIS A 5 6.52 11.84 5.45
N VAL A 6 6.75 11.53 6.73
CA VAL A 6 7.00 10.15 7.18
C VAL A 6 5.80 9.22 6.96
N PRO A 7 4.57 9.57 7.38
CA PRO A 7 3.39 8.74 7.08
C PRO A 7 3.15 8.64 5.57
N ASN A 8 3.18 9.76 4.85
CA ASN A 8 2.92 9.78 3.41
C ASN A 8 3.93 8.95 2.60
N SER A 9 5.19 8.86 3.04
CA SER A 9 6.20 8.00 2.40
C SER A 9 5.92 6.52 2.64
N LEU A 10 5.38 6.15 3.82
CA LEU A 10 4.96 4.78 4.09
C LEU A 10 3.72 4.41 3.26
N THR A 11 2.75 5.32 3.14
CA THR A 11 1.58 5.14 2.27
C THR A 11 1.99 5.02 0.80
N ALA A 12 2.94 5.84 0.33
CA ALA A 12 3.49 5.70 -1.01
C ALA A 12 4.21 4.35 -1.23
N LEU A 13 4.84 3.81 -0.18
CA LEU A 13 5.44 2.48 -0.23
C LEU A 13 4.38 1.38 -0.26
N ASN A 14 3.27 1.51 0.48
CA ASN A 14 2.09 0.65 0.36
C ASN A 14 1.62 0.60 -1.11
N LEU A 15 1.38 1.75 -1.73
CA LEU A 15 0.99 1.83 -3.14
C LEU A 15 1.99 1.15 -4.08
N LEU A 16 3.29 1.40 -3.90
CA LEU A 16 4.35 0.78 -4.72
C LEU A 16 4.31 -0.74 -4.62
N LEU A 17 4.13 -1.28 -3.41
CA LEU A 17 4.02 -2.73 -3.20
C LEU A 17 2.77 -3.31 -3.88
N GLY A 18 1.63 -2.60 -3.81
CA GLY A 18 0.42 -2.98 -4.56
C GLY A 18 0.64 -3.03 -6.07
N VAL A 19 1.29 -2.02 -6.64
CA VAL A 19 1.63 -2.00 -8.09
C VAL A 19 2.61 -3.11 -8.46
N VAL A 20 3.63 -3.35 -7.66
CA VAL A 20 4.59 -4.45 -7.89
C VAL A 20 3.88 -5.80 -7.81
N SER A 21 2.93 -5.98 -6.88
CA SER A 21 2.10 -7.18 -6.83
C SER A 21 1.35 -7.40 -8.13
N ILE A 22 0.71 -6.36 -8.69
CA ILE A 22 -0.02 -6.44 -9.97
C ILE A 22 0.90 -6.90 -11.10
N ILE A 23 2.10 -6.32 -11.18
CA ILE A 23 3.11 -6.69 -12.19
C ILE A 23 3.51 -8.16 -12.05
N LEU A 24 3.82 -8.60 -10.82
CA LEU A 24 4.21 -9.98 -10.53
C LEU A 24 3.09 -10.98 -10.84
N THR A 25 1.84 -10.63 -10.54
CA THR A 25 0.68 -11.44 -10.92
C THR A 25 0.64 -11.65 -12.43
N ILE A 26 0.79 -10.58 -13.22
CA ILE A 26 0.75 -10.65 -14.68
C ILE A 26 1.93 -11.47 -15.23
N GLN A 27 3.05 -11.51 -14.52
CA GLN A 27 4.22 -12.31 -14.88
C GLN A 27 4.10 -13.79 -14.46
N GLY A 28 3.02 -14.19 -13.77
CA GLY A 28 2.83 -15.56 -13.27
C GLY A 28 3.59 -15.86 -11.97
N GLU A 29 4.15 -14.86 -11.30
CA GLU A 29 4.93 -14.99 -10.07
C GLU A 29 4.02 -14.89 -8.83
N GLU A 30 3.04 -15.79 -8.74
CA GLU A 30 1.90 -15.74 -7.79
C GLU A 30 2.34 -15.61 -6.33
N LYS A 31 3.37 -16.38 -5.93
CA LYS A 31 3.89 -16.38 -4.56
C LYS A 31 4.46 -15.01 -4.17
N TYR A 32 5.20 -14.39 -5.07
CA TYR A 32 5.80 -13.09 -4.81
C TYR A 32 4.74 -11.99 -4.85
N ALA A 33 3.76 -12.08 -5.76
CA ALA A 33 2.61 -11.17 -5.77
C ALA A 33 1.84 -11.19 -4.43
N ALA A 34 1.48 -12.37 -3.94
CA ALA A 34 0.83 -12.53 -2.64
C ALA A 34 1.67 -11.95 -1.49
N LEU A 35 2.99 -12.17 -1.51
CA LEU A 35 3.91 -11.61 -0.51
C LEU A 35 3.93 -10.07 -0.55
N MET A 36 3.86 -9.47 -1.74
CA MET A 36 3.80 -8.01 -1.88
C MET A 36 2.51 -7.43 -1.32
N ILE A 37 1.35 -8.06 -1.49
CA ILE A 37 0.09 -7.63 -0.87
C ILE A 37 0.19 -7.65 0.65
N ILE A 38 0.78 -8.71 1.23
CA ILE A 38 1.00 -8.81 2.68
C ILE A 38 1.95 -7.70 3.14
N ALA A 39 3.04 -7.47 2.42
CA ALA A 39 3.98 -6.40 2.73
C ALA A 39 3.33 -5.01 2.66
N ALA A 40 2.44 -4.78 1.69
CA ALA A 40 1.65 -3.57 1.55
C ALA A 40 0.77 -3.32 2.79
N GLY A 41 0.09 -4.37 3.29
CA GLY A 41 -0.67 -4.37 4.55
C GLY A 41 0.16 -4.02 5.79
N LEU A 42 1.42 -4.45 5.82
CA LEU A 42 2.32 -4.07 6.91
C LEU A 42 2.68 -2.58 6.85
N MET A 43 2.93 -2.03 5.66
CA MET A 43 3.27 -0.61 5.49
C MET A 43 2.09 0.30 5.84
N ASP A 44 0.89 -0.08 5.42
CA ASP A 44 -0.37 0.57 5.78
C ASP A 44 -0.59 0.59 7.31
N GLY A 45 -0.46 -0.57 7.95
CA GLY A 45 -0.56 -0.65 9.40
C GLY A 45 0.50 0.18 10.16
N LEU A 46 1.63 0.49 9.53
CA LEU A 46 2.67 1.35 10.09
C LEU A 46 2.37 2.84 9.87
N ASP A 47 1.91 3.25 8.70
CA ASP A 47 1.65 4.66 8.41
C ASP A 47 0.54 5.25 9.31
N GLY A 48 -0.54 4.49 9.56
CA GLY A 48 -1.65 4.91 10.39
C GLY A 48 -1.29 4.96 11.87
N ARG A 49 -0.32 4.14 12.30
CA ARG A 49 0.28 4.21 13.65
C ARG A 49 1.20 5.42 13.77
N VAL A 50 2.06 5.65 12.79
CA VAL A 50 3.01 6.78 12.78
C VAL A 50 2.27 8.12 12.69
N ALA A 51 1.21 8.23 11.88
CA ALA A 51 0.36 9.41 11.80
C ALA A 51 -0.30 9.75 13.14
N ARG A 52 -0.83 8.73 13.84
CA ARG A 52 -1.42 8.88 15.19
C ARG A 52 -0.40 9.31 16.22
N LEU A 53 0.78 8.68 16.24
CA LEU A 53 1.86 9.01 17.18
C LEU A 53 2.39 10.42 16.99
N LEU A 54 2.55 10.86 15.73
CA LEU A 54 3.07 12.18 15.41
C LEU A 54 1.99 13.27 15.43
N LYS A 55 0.72 12.93 15.69
CA LYS A 55 -0.46 13.82 15.65
C LYS A 55 -0.51 14.67 14.38
N VAL A 56 -0.16 14.06 13.25
CA VAL A 56 -0.17 14.70 11.94
C VAL A 56 -1.13 13.98 11.02
N SER A 57 -2.16 14.71 10.61
CA SER A 57 -3.07 14.33 9.53
C SER A 57 -3.05 15.45 8.48
N SER A 58 -3.13 15.06 7.21
CA SER A 58 -3.31 16.00 6.09
C SER A 58 -4.34 15.44 5.13
N GLU A 59 -5.14 16.31 4.50
CA GLU A 59 -6.13 15.89 3.50
C GLU A 59 -5.47 15.12 2.34
N PHE A 60 -4.33 15.61 1.83
CA PHE A 60 -3.55 14.88 0.82
C PHE A 60 -3.15 13.47 1.27
N GLY A 61 -2.69 13.32 2.52
CA GLY A 61 -2.33 12.02 3.08
C GLY A 61 -3.51 11.06 3.11
N LYS A 62 -4.72 11.53 3.46
CA LYS A 62 -5.94 10.71 3.47
C LYS A 62 -6.36 10.26 2.07
N GLU A 63 -6.25 11.15 1.08
CA GLU A 63 -6.54 10.81 -0.31
C GLU A 63 -5.52 9.79 -0.85
N LEU A 64 -4.24 9.97 -0.53
CA LEU A 64 -3.18 9.03 -0.90
C LEU A 64 -3.38 7.66 -0.26
N ASP A 65 -3.79 7.63 1.01
CA ASP A 65 -4.13 6.42 1.77
C ASP A 65 -5.27 5.65 1.10
N SER A 66 -6.38 6.35 0.82
CA SER A 66 -7.54 5.77 0.15
C SER A 66 -7.21 5.21 -1.25
N LEU A 67 -6.37 5.91 -2.02
CA LEU A 67 -5.90 5.43 -3.33
C LEU A 67 -4.97 4.22 -3.19
N SER A 68 -4.09 4.22 -2.18
CA SER A 68 -3.16 3.11 -1.93
C SER A 68 -3.92 1.85 -1.52
N ASP A 69 -4.90 1.99 -0.63
CA ASP A 69 -5.77 0.89 -0.21
C ASP A 69 -6.54 0.26 -1.36
N LEU A 70 -7.12 1.09 -2.23
CA LEU A 70 -7.83 0.61 -3.40
C LEU A 70 -6.92 -0.25 -4.29
N VAL A 71 -5.68 0.18 -4.51
CA VAL A 71 -4.73 -0.56 -5.36
C VAL A 71 -4.22 -1.82 -4.65
N SER A 72 -3.73 -1.71 -3.42
CA SER A 72 -3.07 -2.78 -2.69
C SER A 72 -4.03 -3.86 -2.18
N PHE A 73 -5.25 -3.49 -1.79
CA PHE A 73 -6.23 -4.42 -1.18
C PHE A 73 -7.50 -4.62 -2.01
N GLY A 74 -7.75 -3.74 -2.98
CA GLY A 74 -8.82 -3.93 -3.96
C GLY A 74 -8.30 -4.61 -5.22
N VAL A 75 -7.50 -3.87 -6.01
CA VAL A 75 -7.12 -4.27 -7.37
C VAL A 75 -6.11 -5.41 -7.39
N ALA A 76 -5.01 -5.32 -6.63
CA ALA A 76 -3.95 -6.31 -6.63
C ALA A 76 -4.44 -7.74 -6.27
N PRO A 77 -5.17 -7.96 -5.15
CA PRO A 77 -5.68 -9.28 -4.81
C PRO A 77 -6.80 -9.75 -5.74
N ALA A 78 -7.66 -8.85 -6.25
CA ALA A 78 -8.69 -9.23 -7.23
C ALA A 78 -8.06 -9.74 -8.53
N LEU A 79 -7.00 -9.08 -9.01
CA LEU A 79 -6.27 -9.51 -10.18
C LEU A 79 -5.52 -10.83 -9.93
N LEU A 80 -4.89 -10.98 -8.76
CA LEU A 80 -4.22 -12.22 -8.37
C LEU A 80 -5.19 -13.40 -8.38
N ALA A 81 -6.36 -13.25 -7.77
CA ALA A 81 -7.39 -14.28 -7.73
C ALA A 81 -8.03 -14.60 -9.10
N TYR A 82 -7.95 -13.68 -10.07
CA TYR A 82 -8.49 -13.90 -11.41
C TYR A 82 -7.49 -14.64 -12.33
N ILE A 83 -6.20 -14.38 -12.17
CA ILE A 83 -5.14 -14.92 -13.04
C ILE A 83 -4.66 -16.31 -12.58
N VAL A 84 -4.63 -16.54 -11.27
CA VAL A 84 -4.30 -17.83 -10.64
C VAL A 84 -5.48 -18.78 -10.69
#